data_AF-A0A2I0SGM5-F1
#
_entry.id   AF-A0A2I0SGM5-F1
#
_cell.length_a   1.000
_cell.length_b   1.000
_cell.length_c   1.000
_cell.angle_alpha   90.00
_cell.angle_beta   90.00
_cell.angle_gamma   90.00
#
_symmetry.space_group_name_H-M   'P 1'
#
loop_
_entity.id
_entity.type
_entity.pdbx_description
1 polymer ?
#
loop_
_entity_poly.entity_id
_entity_poly.type
_entity_poly.pdbx_seq_one_letter_code
_entity_poly.pdbx_strand_id
1 'polypeptide(L)'
;MDRFAGQARLEWWANHATCLEKYDIDITVTVDAVGTWRATGRHANALDTTQREGWDFLMEMDPHFSIVFPGEDNGGILVRVFEAEDGTLTLTEAPDWDGSGSITFDLP
;
A
#
# COMPACT_ATOMS: atom_id res chain seq x y z
N MET A 1 -5.40 -22.18 7.61
CA MET A 1 -5.09 -20.75 7.59
C MET A 1 -3.59 -20.61 7.71
N ASP A 2 -2.99 -20.03 6.69
CA ASP A 2 -1.58 -19.66 6.72
C ASP A 2 -1.46 -18.21 7.20
N ARG A 3 -0.44 -17.92 7.99
CA ARG A 3 -0.19 -16.58 8.51
C ARG A 3 1.28 -16.26 8.32
N PHE A 4 1.53 -15.20 7.57
CA PHE A 4 2.83 -14.58 7.43
C PHE A 4 2.89 -13.28 8.22
N ALA A 5 4.03 -12.99 8.85
CA ALA A 5 4.29 -11.71 9.48
C ALA A 5 5.73 -11.28 9.14
N GLY A 6 5.92 -10.03 8.75
CA GLY A 6 7.22 -9.50 8.37
C GLY A 6 7.17 -8.03 8.00
N GLN A 7 8.26 -7.52 7.46
CA GLN A 7 8.33 -6.16 6.94
C GLN A 7 7.99 -6.13 5.46
N ALA A 8 7.32 -5.06 5.04
CA ALA A 8 7.07 -4.75 3.65
C ALA A 8 7.18 -3.25 3.42
N ARG A 9 7.19 -2.86 2.16
CA ARG A 9 7.16 -1.46 1.75
C ARG A 9 5.94 -1.20 0.90
N LEU A 10 5.18 -0.17 1.25
CA LEU A 10 4.18 0.41 0.39
C LEU A 10 4.85 1.42 -0.52
N GLU A 11 4.70 1.25 -1.81
CA GLU A 11 5.20 2.18 -2.82
C GLU A 11 4.02 2.75 -3.59
N TRP A 12 3.93 4.08 -3.62
CA TRP A 12 2.98 4.79 -4.45
C TRP A 12 3.66 5.27 -5.71
N TRP A 13 3.06 4.97 -6.85
CA TRP A 13 3.64 5.21 -8.17
C TRP A 13 2.73 6.13 -8.98
N ALA A 14 3.32 7.14 -9.63
CA ALA A 14 2.60 7.95 -10.61
C ALA A 14 2.30 7.16 -11.89
N ASN A 15 3.19 6.22 -12.21
CA ASN A 15 3.18 5.36 -13.39
C ASN A 15 4.18 4.22 -13.16
N HIS A 16 4.21 3.22 -14.05
CA HIS A 16 5.09 2.05 -13.97
C HIS A 16 6.60 2.33 -13.86
N ALA A 17 7.05 3.57 -14.05
CA ALA A 17 8.46 3.95 -13.99
C ALA A 17 8.79 4.98 -12.89
N THR A 18 7.79 5.61 -12.27
CA THR A 18 8.01 6.74 -11.35
C THR A 18 7.36 6.48 -10.00
N CYS A 19 8.18 6.10 -9.01
CA CYS A 19 7.75 6.00 -7.62
C CYS A 19 7.81 7.38 -6.97
N LEU A 20 6.70 7.84 -6.41
CA LEU A 20 6.59 9.14 -5.76
C LEU A 20 6.83 9.03 -4.26
N GLU A 21 6.24 8.02 -3.62
CA GLU A 21 6.27 7.90 -2.16
C GLU A 21 6.48 6.45 -1.73
N LYS A 22 7.17 6.28 -0.59
CA LYS A 22 7.52 4.98 -0.02
C LYS A 22 7.31 4.98 1.48
N TYR A 23 6.65 3.95 1.98
CA TYR A 23 6.34 3.79 3.40
C TYR A 23 6.71 2.37 3.85
N ASP A 24 7.67 2.24 4.76
CA ASP A 24 7.98 0.96 5.36
C ASP A 24 6.89 0.60 6.40
N ILE A 25 6.37 -0.62 6.32
CA ILE A 25 5.31 -1.14 7.19
C ILE A 25 5.71 -2.51 7.77
N ASP A 26 5.26 -2.77 8.99
CA ASP A 26 5.13 -4.13 9.50
C ASP A 26 3.78 -4.68 9.03
N ILE A 27 3.78 -5.87 8.44
CA ILE A 27 2.59 -6.47 7.82
C ILE A 27 2.39 -7.89 8.32
N THR A 28 1.14 -8.20 8.64
CA THR A 28 0.63 -9.54 8.85
C THR A 28 -0.32 -9.88 7.72
N VAL A 29 -0.04 -10.96 6.99
CA VAL A 29 -0.89 -11.51 5.95
C VAL A 29 -1.53 -12.79 6.46
N THR A 30 -2.84 -12.93 6.29
CA THR A 30 -3.59 -14.14 6.61
C THR A 30 -4.30 -14.65 5.36
N VAL A 31 -4.19 -15.95 5.09
CA VAL A 31 -4.86 -16.61 3.97
C VAL A 31 -5.89 -17.60 4.52
N ASP A 32 -7.14 -17.42 4.12
CA ASP A 32 -8.25 -18.31 4.47
C ASP A 32 -8.17 -19.66 3.73
N ALA A 33 -8.95 -20.65 4.18
CA ALA A 33 -9.10 -21.95 3.55
C ALA A 33 -9.53 -21.89 2.07
N VAL A 34 -10.25 -20.85 1.62
CA VAL A 34 -10.61 -20.67 0.20
C VAL A 34 -9.54 -19.93 -0.63
N GLY A 35 -8.40 -19.58 -0.03
CA GLY A 35 -7.30 -18.90 -0.70
C GLY A 35 -7.43 -17.37 -0.76
N THR A 36 -8.50 -16.79 -0.21
CA THR A 36 -8.62 -15.33 -0.06
C THR A 36 -7.64 -14.86 1.01
N TRP A 37 -6.81 -13.89 0.65
CA TRP A 37 -5.88 -13.27 1.58
C TRP A 37 -6.41 -11.92 2.08
N ARG A 38 -6.04 -11.59 3.31
CA ARG A 38 -6.23 -10.27 3.92
C ARG A 38 -4.94 -9.91 4.62
N ALA A 39 -4.53 -8.65 4.52
CA ALA A 39 -3.40 -8.18 5.29
C ALA A 39 -3.75 -6.98 6.16
N THR A 40 -3.07 -6.91 7.29
CA THR A 40 -3.12 -5.80 8.23
C THR A 40 -1.70 -5.40 8.57
N GLY A 41 -1.45 -4.13 8.82
CA GLY A 41 -0.12 -3.66 9.16
C GLY A 41 -0.12 -2.39 9.96
N ARG A 42 1.07 -1.85 10.14
CA ARG A 42 1.33 -0.55 10.77
C ARG A 42 2.59 0.02 10.16
N HIS A 43 2.73 1.34 10.11
CA HIS A 43 4.00 1.95 9.76
C HIS A 43 5.11 1.43 10.67
N ALA A 44 6.21 0.97 10.06
CA ALA A 44 7.34 0.39 10.78
C ALA A 44 8.03 1.43 11.68
N ASN A 45 7.96 2.70 11.28
CA ASN A 45 8.38 3.85 12.06
C ASN A 45 7.23 4.85 12.13
N ALA A 46 7.23 5.69 13.18
CA ALA A 46 6.33 6.82 13.20
C ALA A 46 6.64 7.74 12.01
N LEU A 47 5.60 8.19 11.31
CA LEU A 47 5.75 9.17 10.24
C LEU A 47 6.07 10.54 10.84
N ASP A 48 7.08 11.22 10.30
CA ASP A 48 7.33 12.62 10.61
C ASP A 48 6.18 13.51 10.08
N THR A 49 6.09 14.76 10.55
CA THR A 49 4.99 15.68 10.21
C THR A 49 4.71 15.74 8.70
N THR A 50 5.73 15.95 7.88
CA THR A 50 5.58 16.04 6.42
C THR A 50 5.12 14.73 5.79
N GLN A 51 5.62 13.59 6.28
CA GLN A 51 5.19 12.28 5.80
C GLN A 51 3.75 11.99 6.20
N ARG A 52 3.33 12.43 7.40
CA ARG A 52 1.96 12.30 7.87
C ARG A 52 1.01 13.15 7.03
N GLU A 53 1.39 14.37 6.68
CA GLU A 53 0.60 15.25 5.79
C GLU A 53 0.45 14.62 4.39
N GLY A 54 1.53 14.10 3.82
CA GLY A 54 1.49 13.40 2.53
C GLY A 54 0.63 12.14 2.58
N TRP A 55 0.79 11.33 3.62
CA TRP A 55 -0.02 10.13 3.86
C TRP A 55 -1.52 10.46 3.98
N ASP A 56 -1.88 11.50 4.74
CA ASP A 56 -3.28 11.92 4.92
C ASP A 56 -3.91 12.37 3.60
N PHE A 57 -3.20 13.20 2.84
CA PHE A 57 -3.61 13.61 1.49
C PHE A 57 -3.78 12.41 0.55
N LEU A 58 -2.85 11.45 0.61
CA LEU A 58 -2.97 10.21 -0.12
C LEU A 58 -4.22 9.45 0.31
N MET A 59 -4.43 9.19 1.61
CA MET A 59 -5.61 8.44 2.07
C MET A 59 -6.94 9.07 1.64
N GLU A 60 -7.03 10.41 1.56
CA GLU A 60 -8.24 11.11 1.05
C GLU A 60 -8.53 10.79 -0.44
N MET A 61 -7.48 10.55 -1.24
CA MET A 61 -7.57 10.25 -2.67
C MET A 61 -7.86 8.77 -2.99
N ASP A 62 -7.93 7.90 -1.99
CA ASP A 62 -8.06 6.43 -2.14
C ASP A 62 -7.06 5.80 -3.16
N PRO A 63 -5.74 5.98 -2.97
CA PRO A 63 -4.73 5.54 -3.92
C PRO A 63 -4.51 4.03 -3.83
N HIS A 64 -3.97 3.52 -4.93
CA HIS A 64 -3.50 2.16 -5.02
C HIS A 64 -1.99 2.14 -4.74
N PHE A 65 -1.56 1.26 -3.85
CA PHE A 65 -0.15 1.07 -3.51
C PHE A 65 0.33 -0.28 -4.01
N SER A 66 1.61 -0.37 -4.34
CA SER A 66 2.29 -1.64 -4.53
C SER A 66 2.96 -2.07 -3.22
N ILE A 67 2.64 -3.25 -2.71
CA ILE A 67 3.36 -3.87 -1.59
C ILE A 67 4.58 -4.60 -2.13
N VAL A 68 5.77 -4.26 -1.67
CA VAL A 68 7.02 -4.97 -1.99
C VAL A 68 7.60 -5.58 -0.73
N PHE A 69 7.89 -6.88 -0.80
CA PHE A 69 8.56 -7.62 0.28
C PHE A 69 10.08 -7.61 0.09
N PRO A 70 10.87 -7.56 1.18
CA PRO A 70 12.32 -7.57 1.08
C PRO A 70 12.82 -8.88 0.44
N GLY A 71 13.66 -8.75 -0.58
CA GLY A 71 14.25 -9.90 -1.31
C GLY A 71 13.46 -10.33 -2.54
N GLU A 72 12.38 -9.63 -2.90
CA GLU A 72 11.63 -9.86 -4.14
C GLU A 72 11.99 -8.80 -5.20
N ASP A 73 12.58 -9.25 -6.32
CA ASP A 73 12.88 -8.42 -7.47
C ASP A 73 11.64 -8.33 -8.38
N ASN A 74 10.95 -7.19 -8.35
CA ASN A 74 9.88 -6.80 -9.30
C ASN A 74 8.57 -7.63 -9.26
N GLY A 75 7.88 -7.64 -8.12
CA GLY A 75 6.58 -8.30 -7.97
C GLY A 75 5.61 -7.61 -7.03
N GLY A 76 5.59 -6.27 -7.01
CA GLY A 76 4.75 -5.54 -6.06
C GLY A 76 3.25 -5.85 -6.24
N ILE A 77 2.58 -6.30 -5.18
CA ILE A 77 1.14 -6.61 -5.22
C ILE A 77 0.35 -5.31 -5.07
N LEU A 78 -0.57 -5.04 -5.99
CA LEU A 78 -1.41 -3.85 -5.92
C LEU A 78 -2.50 -4.00 -4.85
N VAL A 79 -2.58 -3.01 -3.97
CA VAL A 79 -3.53 -2.99 -2.87
C VAL A 79 -4.16 -1.63 -2.67
N ARG A 80 -5.36 -1.66 -2.12
CA ARG A 80 -5.95 -0.49 -1.46
C ARG A 80 -5.63 -0.57 0.02
N VAL A 81 -5.26 0.57 0.60
CA VAL A 81 -4.87 0.69 2.00
C VAL A 81 -5.86 1.59 2.71
N PHE A 82 -6.34 1.14 3.86
CA PHE A 82 -7.18 1.93 4.76
C PHE A 82 -6.50 2.04 6.10
N GLU A 83 -6.32 3.26 6.58
CA GLU A 83 -5.83 3.50 7.94
C GLU A 83 -7.03 3.70 8.89
N ALA A 84 -7.05 2.92 9.97
CA ALA A 84 -7.99 3.11 11.08
C ALA A 84 -7.49 4.19 12.04
N GLU A 85 -8.37 4.75 12.88
CA GLU A 85 -8.04 5.82 13.84
C GLU A 85 -6.89 5.49 14.81
N ASP A 86 -6.64 4.20 15.08
CA ASP A 86 -5.52 3.73 15.92
C ASP A 86 -4.18 3.61 15.17
N GLY A 87 -4.15 3.93 13.86
CA GLY A 87 -3.00 3.80 12.97
C GLY A 87 -2.78 2.38 12.44
N THR A 88 -3.80 1.51 12.55
CA THR A 88 -3.78 0.18 11.94
C THR A 88 -4.10 0.30 10.46
N LEU A 89 -3.23 -0.24 9.61
CA LEU A 89 -3.42 -0.32 8.16
C LEU A 89 -4.16 -1.62 7.82
N THR A 90 -5.21 -1.54 7.02
CA THR A 90 -5.88 -2.69 6.40
C THR A 90 -5.59 -2.66 4.92
N LEU A 91 -5.08 -3.77 4.39
CA LEU A 91 -4.70 -3.89 2.99
C LEU A 91 -5.58 -4.95 2.32
N THR A 92 -6.21 -4.55 1.23
CA THR A 92 -7.04 -5.42 0.41
C THR A 92 -6.52 -5.42 -1.02
N GLU A 93 -6.51 -6.61 -1.63
CA GLU A 93 -6.17 -6.75 -3.04
C GLU A 93 -6.97 -5.77 -3.90
N ALA A 94 -6.27 -5.01 -4.72
CA ALA A 94 -6.88 -4.20 -5.75
C ALA A 94 -7.02 -5.05 -7.02
N PRO A 95 -8.11 -4.89 -7.80
CA PRO A 95 -8.16 -5.48 -9.13
C PRO A 95 -6.94 -5.01 -9.94
N ASP A 96 -6.33 -5.92 -10.70
CA ASP A 96 -5.14 -5.66 -11.51
C ASP A 96 -5.35 -4.38 -12.34
N TRP A 97 -4.54 -3.36 -12.05
CA TRP A 97 -4.55 -2.12 -12.79
C TRP A 97 -3.84 -2.36 -14.11
N ASP A 98 -4.61 -2.68 -15.17
CA ASP A 98 -4.14 -2.52 -16.54
C ASP A 98 -3.86 -1.02 -16.74
N GLY A 99 -2.59 -0.65 -16.87
CA GLY A 99 -2.06 0.73 -16.79
C GLY A 99 -2.73 1.76 -17.70
N SER A 100 -3.92 2.25 -17.33
CA SER A 100 -4.63 3.31 -18.05
C SER A 100 -5.58 4.12 -17.16
N GLY A 101 -5.10 4.56 -16.01
CA GLY A 101 -5.59 5.81 -15.42
C GLY A 101 -4.59 6.90 -15.75
N SER A 102 -4.79 7.58 -16.88
CA SER A 102 -4.27 8.94 -17.02
C SER A 102 -4.85 9.75 -15.88
N ILE A 103 -4.03 10.10 -14.89
CA ILE A 103 -4.37 11.17 -13.95
C ILE A 103 -4.39 12.44 -14.82
N THR A 104 -5.57 12.77 -15.36
CA THR A 104 -5.82 14.09 -15.91
C THR A 104 -5.85 15.03 -14.72
N PHE A 105 -4.70 15.65 -14.43
CA PHE A 105 -4.71 16.90 -13.66
C PHE A 105 -5.41 17.93 -14.53
N ASP A 106 -6.71 18.13 -14.30
CA ASP A 106 -7.41 19.31 -14.78
C ASP A 106 -6.90 20.49 -13.94
N LEU A 107 -5.82 21.11 -14.41
CA LEU A 107 -5.35 22.39 -13.87
C LEU A 107 -6.07 23.51 -14.63
N PRO A 108 -6.60 24.55 -13.93
CA PRO A 108 -7.33 25.65 -14.53
C PRO A 108 -6.47 26.57 -15.41
#